data_AF-A0A969JCP5-F1
#
_entry.id   AF-A0A969JCP5-F1
#
_cell.length_a   1.000
_cell.length_b   1.000
_cell.length_c   1.000
_cell.angle_alpha   90.00
_cell.angle_beta   90.00
_cell.angle_gamma   90.00
#
_symmetry.space_group_name_H-M   'P 1'
#
loop_
_entity.id
_entity.type
_entity.pdbx_description
1 polymer ?
#
loop_
_entity_poly.entity_id
_entity_poly.type
_entity_poly.pdbx_seq_one_letter_code
_entity_poly.pdbx_strand_id
1 'polypeptide(L)' 'MSSNVGTIDRLVRLTLASILFYLGLMTYADSTLGIALDAAGAVMALTGLLGFCGLYKLLGINSRQSDSNSQAS' A
#
# COMPACT_ATOMS: atom_id res chain seq x y z
N MET A 1 19.20 4.21 -12.85
CA MET A 1 18.71 2.87 -12.48
C MET A 1 17.60 3.05 -11.46
N SER A 2 16.45 2.44 -11.76
CA SER A 2 15.12 2.94 -11.41
C SER A 2 14.79 2.81 -9.93
N SER A 3 14.49 3.93 -9.27
CA SER A 3 13.99 3.96 -7.88
C SER A 3 12.55 3.47 -7.83
N ASN A 4 12.38 2.16 -7.66
CA ASN A 4 11.07 1.53 -7.41
C ASN A 4 10.76 1.38 -5.91
N VAL A 5 11.53 2.05 -5.04
CA VAL A 5 11.41 1.97 -3.58
C VAL A 5 9.99 2.38 -3.14
N GLY A 6 9.40 3.41 -3.76
CA GLY A 6 8.06 3.89 -3.40
C GLY A 6 6.92 2.91 -3.73
N THR A 7 7.00 2.19 -4.86
CA THR A 7 5.98 1.19 -5.23
C THR A 7 6.10 -0.06 -4.37
N ILE A 8 7.34 -0.50 -4.12
CA ILE A 8 7.61 -1.65 -3.27
C ILE A 8 7.21 -1.35 -1.82
N ASP A 9 7.56 -0.18 -1.27
CA ASP A 9 7.15 0.25 0.07
C ASP A 9 5.61 0.24 0.22
N ARG A 10 4.89 0.73 -0.79
CA ARG A 10 3.42 0.69 -0.81
C ARG A 10 2.87 -0.73 -0.80
N LEU A 11 3.41 -1.61 -1.65
CA LEU A 11 2.97 -3.00 -1.72
C LEU A 11 3.24 -3.71 -0.40
N VAL A 12 4.42 -3.50 0.19
CA VAL A 12 4.79 -4.04 1.50
C VAL A 12 3.82 -3.55 2.58
N ARG A 13 3.51 -2.25 2.65
CA ARG A 13 2.57 -1.68 3.64
C ARG A 13 1.15 -2.24 3.50
N LEU A 14 0.63 -2.36 2.27
CA LEU A 14 -0.69 -2.95 2.02
C LEU A 14 -0.71 -4.44 2.38
N THR A 15 0.35 -5.17 2.04
CA THR A 15 0.46 -6.61 2.37
C THR A 15 0.52 -6.80 3.89
N LEU A 16 1.31 -6.00 4.60
CA LEU A 16 1.40 -6.04 6.06
C LEU A 16 0.04 -5.71 6.71
N ALA A 17 -0.64 -4.66 6.23
CA ALA A 17 -1.96 -4.29 6.73
C ALA A 17 -2.99 -5.41 6.50
N SER A 18 -2.95 -6.08 5.35
CA SER A 18 -3.84 -7.21 5.05
C SER A 18 -3.58 -8.41 5.97
N ILE A 19 -2.31 -8.69 6.30
CA ILE A 19 -1.96 -9.76 7.24
C ILE A 19 -2.44 -9.43 8.65
N LEU A 20 -2.27 -8.19 9.10
CA LEU A 20 -2.74 -7.73 10.41
C LEU A 20 -4.27 -7.87 10.55
N PHE A 21 -5.01 -7.44 9.52
CA PHE A 21 -6.46 -7.61 9.46
C PHE A 21 -6.90 -9.08 9.47
N TYR A 22 -6.20 -9.94 8.73
CA TYR A 22 -6.49 -11.37 8.73
C TYR A 22 -6.26 -11.99 10.12
N LEU A 23 -5.16 -11.63 10.78
CA LEU A 23 -4.86 -12.10 12.13
C LEU A 23 -5.88 -11.60 13.16
N GLY A 24 -6.24 -10.31 13.11
CA GLY A 24 -7.20 -9.70 14.02
C GLY A 24 -8.60 -10.29 13.87
N LEU A 25 -9.10 -10.42 12.63
CA LEU A 25 -10.45 -10.90 12.35
C LEU A 25 -10.61 -12.42 12.43
N MET A 26 -9.59 -13.22 12.08
CA MET A 26 -9.71 -14.69 12.04
C MET A 26 -9.08 -15.38 13.25
N THR A 27 -7.86 -14.96 13.64
CA THR A 27 -7.08 -15.69 14.66
C THR A 27 -7.35 -15.16 16.06
N TYR A 28 -7.56 -13.85 16.18
CA TYR A 28 -7.80 -13.14 17.43
C TYR A 28 -9.22 -12.56 17.50
N ALA A 29 -10.16 -13.14 16.74
CA ALA A 29 -11.57 -12.77 16.74
C ALA A 29 -12.12 -12.72 18.18
N ASP A 30 -12.90 -11.68 18.48
CA ASP A 30 -13.52 -11.42 19.80
C ASP A 30 -12.56 -11.17 20.98
N SER A 31 -11.25 -11.04 20.72
CA SER A 31 -10.28 -10.65 21.74
C SER A 31 -9.95 -9.16 21.69
N THR A 32 -9.64 -8.57 22.85
CA THR A 32 -9.15 -7.18 22.94
C THR A 32 -7.89 -6.96 22.09
N LEU A 33 -7.05 -7.99 21.96
CA LEU A 33 -5.87 -7.99 21.11
C LEU A 33 -6.23 -7.91 19.62
N GLY A 34 -7.28 -8.61 19.17
CA GLY A 34 -7.77 -8.56 17.79
C GLY A 34 -8.21 -7.15 17.40
N ILE A 35 -9.00 -6.50 18.25
CA ILE A 35 -9.46 -5.11 18.02
C ILE A 35 -8.27 -4.14 17.93
N ALA A 36 -7.26 -4.30 18.78
CA ALA A 36 -6.06 -3.47 18.74
C ALA A 36 -5.23 -3.70 17.47
N LEU A 37 -5.10 -4.96 17.01
CA LEU A 37 -4.42 -5.32 15.77
C LEU A 37 -5.14 -4.77 14.54
N ASP A 38 -6.48 -4.87 14.50
CA ASP A 38 -7.29 -4.33 13.40
C ASP A 38 -7.22 -2.80 13.35
N ALA A 39 -7.28 -2.13 14.51
CA ALA A 39 -7.12 -0.68 14.59
C ALA A 39 -5.72 -0.24 14.11
N ALA A 40 -4.66 -0.93 14.52
CA ALA A 40 -3.30 -0.66 14.07
C ALA A 40 -3.13 -0.91 12.57
N GLY A 41 -3.70 -2.00 12.04
CA GLY A 41 -3.72 -2.33 10.62
C GLY A 41 -4.47 -1.28 9.80
N ALA A 42 -5.62 -0.81 10.28
CA ALA A 42 -6.41 0.24 9.65
C ALA A 42 -5.66 1.58 9.59
N VAL A 43 -5.01 2.00 10.68
CA VAL A 43 -4.19 3.22 10.71
C VAL A 43 -3.00 3.10 9.76
N MET A 44 -2.32 1.95 9.71
CA MET A 44 -1.19 1.72 8.82
C MET A 44 -1.63 1.76 7.34
N ALA A 45 -2.78 1.16 7.02
CA ALA A 45 -3.39 1.21 5.69
C ALA A 45 -3.75 2.65 5.29
N LEU A 46 -4.43 3.39 6.18
CA LEU A 46 -4.78 4.80 5.97
C LEU A 46 -3.53 5.67 5.80
N THR A 47 -2.47 5.43 6.55
CA THR A 47 -1.20 6.17 6.42
C THR A 47 -0.54 5.89 5.07
N GLY A 48 -0.60 4.64 4.58
CA GLY A 48 -0.16 4.30 3.22
C GLY A 48 -1.02 4.95 2.14
N LEU A 49 -2.34 5.02 2.35
CA LEU A 49 -3.33 5.59 1.43
C LEU A 49 -3.25 7.12 1.32
N LEU A 50 -3.21 7.81 2.46
CA LEU A 50 -3.32 9.27 2.52
C LEU A 50 -1.96 9.98 2.42
N GLY A 51 -0.89 9.41 2.98
CA GLY A 51 0.40 10.11 3.14
C GLY A 51 1.45 9.84 2.06
N PHE A 52 1.40 8.69 1.39
CA PHE A 52 2.49 8.29 0.47
C PHE A 52 2.03 7.89 -0.93
N CYS A 53 0.83 7.33 -1.10
CA CYS A 53 0.37 6.98 -2.45
C CYS A 53 -0.43 8.08 -3.14
N GLY A 54 -1.16 8.93 -2.42
CA GLY A 54 -1.81 10.12 -2.99
C GLY A 54 -0.80 11.17 -3.46
N LEU A 55 0.22 11.46 -2.65
CA LEU A 55 1.23 12.46 -2.96
C LEU A 55 2.16 12.02 -4.11
N TYR A 56 2.53 10.74 -4.24
CA TYR A 56 3.29 10.25 -5.42
C TYR A 56 2.45 10.13 -6.71
N LYS A 57 1.14 9.81 -6.61
CA LYS A 57 0.22 9.87 -7.76
C LYS A 57 -0.02 11.33 -8.20
N LEU A 58 -0.08 12.25 -7.23
CA LEU A 58 -0.25 13.68 -7.46
C LEU A 58 1.05 14.36 -7.91
N LEU A 59 2.22 13.89 -7.46
CA LEU A 59 3.56 14.25 -7.96
C LEU A 59 3.84 13.71 -9.37
N GLY A 60 2.87 13.04 -10.00
CA GLY A 60 2.99 12.69 -11.41
C GLY A 60 4.08 11.67 -11.71
N ILE A 61 4.46 10.80 -10.75
CA ILE A 61 5.20 9.58 -11.07
C ILE A 61 4.19 8.60 -11.67
N ASN A 62 3.80 8.95 -12.89
CA ASN A 62 3.07 8.12 -13.80
C ASN A 62 4.07 7.06 -14.27
N SER A 63 3.97 5.85 -13.73
CA SER A 63 4.42 4.68 -14.47
C SER A 63 3.44 4.49 -15.64
N ARG A 64 3.47 5.43 -16.60
CA ARG A 64 3.18 5.08 -17.98
C ARG A 64 4.48 4.53 -18.51
N GLN A 65 4.68 3.22 -18.39
CA GLN A 65 5.06 2.52 -19.62
C GLN A 65 3.77 2.48 -20.43
N SER A 66 3.55 3.54 -21.21
CA SER A 66 2.88 3.34 -22.48
C SER A 66 3.85 2.49 -23.30
N ASP A 67 3.53 1.22 -23.44
CA ASP A 67 3.84 0.54 -24.69
C ASP A 67 3.23 1.37 -25.82
N SER A 68 4.07 2.08 -26.56
CA SER A 68 3.75 2.56 -27.90
C SER A 68 5.05 2.73 -28.67
N ASN A 69 5.47 1.64 -29.28
CA ASN A 69 6.00 1.62 -30.63
C ASN A 69 5.42 2.78 -31.48
N SER A 70 6.17 3.87 -31.65
CA SER A 70 6.11 4.86 -32.74
C SER A 70 7.00 6.07 -32.42
N GLN A 71 8.31 5.85 -32.43
CA GLN A 71 9.28 6.87 -32.83
C GLN A 71 9.88 6.41 -34.16
N ALA A 72 9.13 6.64 -35.24
CA ALA A 72 9.65 6.68 -36.58
C ALA A 72 8.81 7.71 -37.35
N SER A 73 9.55 8.61 -38.03
CA SER A 73 9.13 9.72 -38.89
C SER A 73 8.86 11.06 -38.20
#